data_AF-A0A9E5SHK0-F1
#
_entry.id   AF-A0A9E5SHK0-F1
#
_cell.length_a   1.000
_cell.length_b   1.000
_cell.length_c   1.000
_cell.angle_alpha   90.00
_cell.angle_beta   90.00
_cell.angle_gamma   90.00
#
_symmetry.space_group_name_H-M   'P 1'
#
loop_
_entity.id
_entity.type
_entity.pdbx_description
1 polymer ?
#
loop_
_entity_poly.entity_id
_entity_poly.type
_entity_poly.pdbx_seq_one_letter_code
_entity_poly.pdbx_strand_id
1 'polypeptide(L)'
;MIPCEMMKDLLPAYAAGECSDVTRKAVDEHVVSCETCRKSLQAMTEPAVSGESTTDPARKEEIGKEMTFRKGIRKIRRRWLISILCILLIIPLSGLLFLGYNETRGEGYAFSNMKGLRNVNDYMKNLQQGDYEAPLKYCDYEQMYAKITNEPMDNLIYSQEYLLVEIGGEGYYVDLYSDRSLFEPYSEGGSDADFWAQAIIQNVENGQENLIPAEVFADAAIKAGNSLGAEITAIDFLSETSDSPYTYVLYYAPDGRGYYRPTQNGRLTEMNWLGLAYIPEVIFKTYVADSNQKIKAENEVIDSYRLLGLDQYTVMVKEDYIKDMKAFFDDGMTIDSYTVGTPYRRSEEWSPTDPYEYSDKEYWFVDVEVQMSTKDKEIFNLIITFKIDGDKLEADGSFMSVIVDGDSGETRVSLYSAYPNPYVLEEDSSSYNFVGGVTIIMADGAENTGGNIIFEG
;
A
#
# COMPACT_ATOMS: atom_id res chain seq x y z
N MET A 1 -75.09 -28.31 30.73
CA MET A 1 -74.55 -28.07 32.09
C MET A 1 -73.09 -28.49 32.10
N ILE A 2 -72.20 -27.62 32.56
CA ILE A 2 -70.75 -27.91 32.62
C ILE A 2 -70.47 -28.84 33.82
N PRO A 3 -69.58 -29.85 33.69
CA PRO A 3 -69.24 -30.76 34.80
C PRO A 3 -68.57 -30.04 35.97
N CYS A 4 -68.82 -30.50 37.19
CA CYS A 4 -68.27 -29.89 38.41
C CYS A 4 -66.73 -29.93 38.46
N GLU A 5 -66.08 -30.92 37.83
CA GLU A 5 -64.61 -30.98 37.79
C GLU A 5 -64.01 -29.83 36.99
N MET A 6 -64.57 -29.53 35.82
CA MET A 6 -64.16 -28.35 35.04
C MET A 6 -64.44 -27.05 35.80
N MET A 7 -65.50 -27.00 36.61
CA MET A 7 -65.77 -25.82 37.43
C MET A 7 -64.72 -25.60 38.50
N LYS A 8 -64.23 -26.66 39.17
CA LYS A 8 -63.16 -26.54 40.16
C LYS A 8 -61.87 -25.94 39.58
N ASP A 9 -61.56 -26.23 38.33
CA ASP A 9 -60.40 -25.65 37.64
C ASP A 9 -60.61 -24.16 37.29
N LEU A 10 -61.85 -23.76 37.03
CA LEU A 10 -62.21 -22.39 36.67
C LEU A 10 -62.45 -21.47 37.89
N LEU A 11 -62.84 -22.03 39.05
CA LEU A 11 -63.16 -21.25 40.26
C LEU A 11 -62.03 -20.32 40.73
N PRO A 12 -60.74 -20.72 40.73
CA PRO A 12 -59.63 -19.84 41.12
C PRO A 12 -59.47 -18.63 40.19
N ALA A 13 -59.55 -18.86 38.87
CA ALA A 13 -59.46 -17.79 37.88
C ALA A 13 -60.68 -16.85 37.93
N TYR A 14 -61.86 -17.41 38.23
CA TYR A 14 -63.09 -16.65 38.44
C TYR A 14 -62.98 -15.77 39.70
N ALA A 15 -62.50 -16.31 40.83
CA ALA A 15 -62.29 -15.56 42.07
C ALA A 15 -61.23 -14.44 41.94
N ALA A 16 -60.21 -14.65 41.08
CA ALA A 16 -59.21 -13.64 40.75
C ALA A 16 -59.69 -12.57 39.75
N GLY A 17 -60.88 -12.75 39.15
CA GLY A 17 -61.47 -11.82 38.19
C GLY A 17 -60.92 -11.92 36.76
N GLU A 18 -60.08 -12.92 36.47
CA GLU A 18 -59.33 -13.08 35.21
C GLU A 18 -60.11 -13.84 34.11
N CYS A 19 -61.36 -14.24 34.39
CA CYS A 19 -62.22 -14.90 33.41
C CYS A 19 -62.83 -13.93 32.38
N SER A 20 -62.95 -14.41 31.13
CA SER A 20 -63.76 -13.77 30.10
C SER A 20 -65.24 -13.72 30.48
N ASP A 21 -66.01 -12.80 29.90
CA ASP A 21 -67.45 -12.62 30.22
C ASP A 21 -68.29 -13.87 29.95
N VAL A 22 -67.95 -14.64 28.91
CA VAL A 22 -68.61 -15.90 28.56
C VAL A 22 -68.37 -16.96 29.64
N THR A 23 -67.13 -17.09 30.11
CA THR A 23 -66.75 -18.02 31.17
C THR A 23 -67.34 -17.61 32.51
N ARG A 24 -67.38 -16.31 32.80
CA ARG A 24 -67.94 -15.73 34.03
C ARG A 24 -69.43 -16.07 34.16
N LYS A 25 -70.22 -15.81 33.11
CA LYS A 25 -71.65 -16.14 33.07
C LYS A 25 -71.92 -17.63 33.26
N ALA A 26 -71.07 -18.49 32.67
CA ALA A 26 -71.20 -19.93 32.80
C ALA A 26 -70.94 -20.44 34.24
N VAL A 27 -69.98 -19.83 34.95
CA VAL A 27 -69.70 -20.11 36.37
C VAL A 27 -70.83 -19.58 37.26
N ASP A 28 -71.36 -18.38 36.98
CA ASP A 28 -72.49 -17.78 37.71
C ASP A 28 -73.73 -18.68 37.67
N GLU A 29 -74.12 -19.17 36.47
CA GLU A 29 -75.26 -20.06 36.29
C GLU A 29 -75.07 -21.42 37.01
N HIS A 30 -73.83 -21.92 37.09
CA HIS A 30 -73.53 -23.20 37.74
C HIS A 30 -73.52 -23.11 39.27
N VAL A 31 -72.93 -22.06 39.85
CA VAL A 31 -72.84 -21.88 41.31
C VAL A 31 -74.22 -21.65 41.96
N VAL A 32 -75.18 -21.12 41.19
CA VAL A 32 -76.58 -21.01 41.62
C VAL A 32 -77.25 -22.37 41.80
N SER A 33 -76.91 -23.37 40.99
CA SER A 33 -77.55 -24.71 41.01
C SER A 33 -76.73 -25.80 41.69
N CYS A 34 -75.43 -25.60 41.93
CA CYS A 34 -74.52 -26.56 42.56
C CYS A 34 -73.97 -26.06 43.91
N GLU A 35 -74.41 -26.70 45.01
CA GLU A 35 -73.98 -26.33 46.37
C GLU A 35 -72.48 -26.59 46.63
N THR A 36 -71.91 -27.65 46.04
CA THR A 36 -70.50 -28.01 46.22
C THR A 36 -69.55 -26.98 45.62
N CYS A 37 -69.86 -26.48 44.42
CA CYS A 37 -69.08 -25.43 43.75
C CYS A 37 -69.26 -24.08 44.46
N ARG A 38 -70.45 -23.80 45.00
CA ARG A 38 -70.71 -22.60 45.80
C ARG A 38 -69.88 -22.52 47.08
N LYS A 39 -69.83 -23.62 47.84
CA LYS A 39 -68.98 -23.71 49.05
C LYS A 39 -67.50 -23.55 48.72
N SER A 40 -67.05 -24.13 47.60
CA SER A 40 -65.66 -23.99 47.15
C SER A 40 -65.33 -22.55 46.75
N LEU A 41 -66.24 -21.85 46.07
CA LEU A 41 -66.07 -20.44 45.73
C LEU A 41 -66.05 -19.55 46.98
N GLN A 42 -66.94 -19.81 47.95
CA GLN A 42 -66.96 -19.07 49.23
C GLN A 42 -65.65 -19.26 50.01
N ALA A 43 -65.12 -20.48 50.08
CA ALA A 43 -63.83 -20.75 50.74
C ALA A 43 -62.64 -20.01 50.07
N MET A 44 -62.73 -19.70 48.78
CA MET A 44 -61.71 -18.93 48.04
C MET A 44 -61.91 -17.41 48.15
N THR A 45 -63.13 -16.95 48.42
CA THR A 45 -63.49 -15.52 48.46
C THR A 45 -63.60 -14.96 49.88
N GLU A 46 -63.66 -15.83 50.89
CA GLU A 46 -63.64 -15.42 52.29
C GLU A 46 -62.27 -14.84 52.67
N PRO A 47 -62.21 -13.58 53.14
CA PRO A 47 -61.00 -13.06 53.76
C PRO A 47 -60.76 -13.87 55.04
N ALA A 48 -59.56 -14.44 55.18
CA ALA A 48 -59.15 -15.19 56.36
C ALA A 48 -59.20 -14.28 57.62
N VAL A 49 -60.37 -14.23 58.27
CA VAL A 49 -60.56 -13.60 59.57
C VAL A 49 -60.30 -14.67 60.63
N SER A 50 -59.13 -14.51 61.23
CA SER A 50 -58.64 -15.01 62.52
C SER A 50 -59.63 -15.74 63.43
N GLY A 51 -59.19 -16.89 63.95
CA GLY A 51 -59.78 -17.48 65.14
C GLY A 51 -59.06 -18.73 65.62
N GLU A 52 -57.81 -18.62 66.08
CA GLU A 52 -57.42 -19.20 67.37
C GLU A 52 -56.02 -18.75 67.79
N SER A 53 -55.94 -18.46 69.09
CA SER A 53 -54.89 -17.75 69.78
C SER A 53 -53.60 -18.56 69.87
N THR A 54 -52.56 -18.12 69.17
CA THR A 54 -51.18 -18.26 69.66
C THR A 54 -50.43 -16.98 69.35
N THR A 55 -50.19 -16.21 70.40
CA THR A 55 -49.17 -15.17 70.48
C THR A 55 -47.80 -15.81 70.24
N ASP A 56 -47.39 -15.92 68.99
CA ASP A 56 -45.99 -16.19 68.65
C ASP A 56 -45.47 -15.11 67.69
N PRO A 57 -44.71 -14.12 68.19
CA PRO A 57 -44.13 -13.07 67.36
C PRO A 57 -43.12 -13.60 66.32
N ALA A 58 -42.62 -14.84 66.44
CA ALA A 58 -41.64 -15.41 65.53
C ALA A 58 -42.21 -15.71 64.12
N ARG A 59 -43.44 -16.21 64.02
CA ARG A 59 -44.01 -16.69 62.73
C ARG A 59 -44.51 -15.57 61.80
N LYS A 60 -44.95 -14.43 62.36
CA LYS A 60 -45.27 -13.21 61.58
C LYS A 60 -44.01 -12.55 61.02
N GLU A 61 -42.89 -12.67 61.72
CA GLU A 61 -41.61 -12.15 61.29
C GLU A 61 -41.04 -12.96 60.11
N GLU A 62 -41.21 -14.29 60.11
CA GLU A 62 -40.73 -15.17 59.03
C GLU A 62 -41.46 -14.98 57.70
N ILE A 63 -42.80 -14.89 57.68
CA ILE A 63 -43.58 -14.67 56.45
C ILE A 63 -43.36 -13.24 55.90
N GLY A 64 -43.23 -12.25 56.80
CA GLY A 64 -42.86 -10.88 56.44
C GLY A 64 -41.44 -10.79 55.86
N LYS A 65 -40.48 -11.54 56.42
CA LYS A 65 -39.11 -11.67 55.92
C LYS A 65 -39.06 -12.38 54.57
N GLU A 66 -39.80 -13.46 54.32
CA GLU A 66 -39.84 -14.12 53.02
C GLU A 66 -40.43 -13.24 51.89
N MET A 67 -41.52 -12.50 52.16
CA MET A 67 -42.10 -11.59 51.16
C MET A 67 -41.23 -10.36 50.90
N THR A 68 -40.56 -9.82 51.91
CA THR A 68 -39.61 -8.70 51.75
C THR A 68 -38.30 -9.15 51.09
N PHE A 69 -37.82 -10.36 51.38
CA PHE A 69 -36.66 -10.97 50.73
C PHE A 69 -36.93 -11.31 49.26
N ARG A 70 -38.11 -11.86 48.91
CA ARG A 70 -38.52 -12.06 47.49
C ARG A 70 -38.66 -10.74 46.72
N LYS A 71 -39.17 -9.67 47.36
CA LYS A 71 -39.24 -8.32 46.77
C LYS A 71 -37.83 -7.69 46.64
N GLY A 72 -36.95 -7.92 47.60
CA GLY A 72 -35.55 -7.51 47.58
C GLY A 72 -34.75 -8.22 46.48
N ILE A 73 -34.88 -9.54 46.37
CA ILE A 73 -34.30 -10.35 45.30
C ILE A 73 -34.86 -9.94 43.94
N ARG A 74 -36.15 -9.64 43.79
CA ARG A 74 -36.69 -9.11 42.52
C ARG A 74 -36.10 -7.75 42.16
N LYS A 75 -35.89 -6.84 43.12
CA LYS A 75 -35.22 -5.55 42.87
C LYS A 75 -33.75 -5.72 42.51
N ILE A 76 -33.04 -6.63 43.19
CA ILE A 76 -31.65 -6.98 42.89
C ILE A 76 -31.59 -7.62 41.51
N ARG A 77 -32.35 -8.68 41.22
CA ARG A 77 -32.42 -9.31 39.89
C ARG A 77 -32.76 -8.31 38.79
N ARG A 78 -33.69 -7.38 39.01
CA ARG A 78 -34.01 -6.33 38.02
C ARG A 78 -32.84 -5.37 37.78
N ARG A 79 -32.10 -5.00 38.82
CA ARG A 79 -30.87 -4.17 38.69
C ARG A 79 -29.75 -4.92 37.96
N TRP A 80 -29.57 -6.20 38.26
CA TRP A 80 -28.60 -7.06 37.57
C TRP A 80 -28.99 -7.28 36.11
N LEU A 81 -30.27 -7.50 35.79
CA LEU A 81 -30.75 -7.63 34.42
C LEU A 81 -30.57 -6.33 33.62
N ILE A 82 -30.86 -5.16 34.22
CA ILE A 82 -30.61 -3.87 33.58
C ILE A 82 -29.11 -3.68 33.37
N SER A 83 -28.27 -4.02 34.36
CA SER A 83 -26.82 -3.92 34.23
C SER A 83 -26.28 -4.81 33.10
N ILE A 84 -26.75 -6.06 33.02
CA ILE A 84 -26.40 -6.99 31.93
C ILE A 84 -26.87 -6.43 30.59
N LEU A 85 -28.10 -5.93 30.52
CA LEU A 85 -28.64 -5.31 29.30
C LEU A 85 -27.82 -4.08 28.88
N CYS A 86 -27.43 -3.23 29.82
CA CYS A 86 -26.57 -2.08 29.55
C CYS A 86 -25.22 -2.52 29.01
N ILE A 87 -24.60 -3.55 29.59
CA ILE A 87 -23.33 -4.10 29.09
C ILE A 87 -23.50 -4.66 27.67
N LEU A 88 -24.56 -5.43 27.43
CA LEU A 88 -24.89 -6.01 26.13
C LEU A 88 -25.18 -4.95 25.05
N LEU A 89 -25.59 -3.74 25.42
CA LEU A 89 -25.82 -2.64 24.48
C LEU A 89 -24.59 -1.74 24.34
N ILE A 90 -23.95 -1.36 25.45
CA ILE A 90 -22.85 -0.39 25.46
C ILE A 90 -21.60 -0.98 24.80
N ILE A 91 -21.24 -2.23 25.07
CA ILE A 91 -20.03 -2.84 24.48
C ILE A 91 -20.10 -2.85 22.95
N PRO A 92 -21.13 -3.42 22.28
CA PRO A 92 -21.19 -3.42 20.82
C PRO A 92 -21.32 -2.01 20.26
N LEU A 93 -22.09 -1.11 20.90
CA LEU A 93 -22.18 0.29 20.47
C LEU A 93 -20.82 0.99 20.53
N SER A 94 -20.06 0.80 21.60
CA SER A 94 -18.71 1.35 21.72
C SER A 94 -17.75 0.77 20.68
N GLY A 95 -17.86 -0.52 20.37
CA GLY A 95 -17.08 -1.16 19.30
C GLY A 95 -17.43 -0.59 17.92
N LEU A 96 -18.72 -0.40 17.62
CA LEU A 96 -19.18 0.20 16.37
C LEU A 96 -18.70 1.66 16.23
N LEU A 97 -18.79 2.44 17.31
CA LEU A 97 -18.29 3.82 17.34
C LEU A 97 -16.76 3.87 17.17
N PHE A 98 -16.04 2.94 17.80
CA PHE A 98 -14.59 2.83 17.67
C PHE A 98 -14.16 2.49 16.24
N LEU A 99 -14.77 1.47 15.62
CA LEU A 99 -14.50 1.11 14.22
C LEU A 99 -14.88 2.24 13.25
N GLY A 100 -16.01 2.91 13.49
CA GLY A 100 -16.43 4.05 12.67
C GLY A 100 -15.51 5.27 12.81
N TYR A 101 -15.00 5.53 14.01
CA TYR A 101 -14.02 6.60 14.24
C TYR A 101 -12.71 6.32 13.49
N ASN A 102 -12.18 5.10 13.58
CA ASN A 102 -10.97 4.68 12.88
C ASN A 102 -11.15 4.71 11.35
N GLU A 103 -12.32 4.33 10.85
CA GLU A 103 -12.67 4.43 9.42
C GLU A 103 -12.54 5.86 8.91
N THR A 104 -13.01 6.85 9.67
CA THR A 104 -12.88 8.27 9.29
C THR A 104 -11.48 8.84 9.48
N ARG A 105 -10.70 8.28 10.40
CA ARG A 105 -9.33 8.70 10.68
C ARG A 105 -8.31 8.12 9.69
N GLY A 106 -8.66 7.01 9.03
CA GLY A 106 -7.72 6.26 8.20
C GLY A 106 -6.64 5.56 9.02
N GLU A 107 -6.88 5.22 10.29
CA GLU A 107 -5.89 4.57 11.15
C GLU A 107 -6.55 3.61 12.13
N GLY A 108 -5.99 2.41 12.29
CA GLY A 108 -6.48 1.36 13.19
C GLY A 108 -7.57 0.47 12.57
N TYR A 109 -8.07 -0.47 13.39
CA TYR A 109 -9.12 -1.40 12.96
C TYR A 109 -10.36 -0.63 12.54
N ALA A 110 -10.83 -0.90 11.32
CA ALA A 110 -11.97 -0.25 10.69
C ALA A 110 -12.90 -1.30 10.06
N PHE A 111 -14.09 -0.88 9.62
CA PHE A 111 -15.04 -1.82 9.02
C PHE A 111 -14.53 -2.36 7.70
N SER A 112 -13.89 -1.50 6.89
CA SER A 112 -13.41 -1.82 5.55
C SER A 112 -12.15 -2.69 5.53
N ASN A 113 -11.30 -2.65 6.57
CA ASN A 113 -10.03 -3.38 6.59
C ASN A 113 -10.03 -4.68 7.42
N MET A 114 -11.06 -4.93 8.23
CA MET A 114 -11.05 -6.05 9.18
C MET A 114 -10.88 -7.42 8.51
N LYS A 115 -11.46 -7.63 7.32
CA LYS A 115 -11.30 -8.88 6.56
C LYS A 115 -9.90 -8.98 5.96
N GLY A 116 -9.39 -7.90 5.36
CA GLY A 116 -8.03 -7.83 4.86
C GLY A 116 -6.98 -8.11 5.94
N LEU A 117 -7.14 -7.56 7.15
CA LEU A 117 -6.24 -7.83 8.28
C LEU A 117 -6.23 -9.31 8.70
N ARG A 118 -7.39 -9.97 8.66
CA ARG A 118 -7.45 -11.42 8.87
C ARG A 118 -6.72 -12.17 7.76
N ASN A 119 -6.89 -11.75 6.52
CA ASN A 119 -6.18 -12.33 5.37
C ASN A 119 -4.66 -12.15 5.52
N VAL A 120 -4.17 -10.97 5.95
CA VAL A 120 -2.73 -10.73 6.23
C VAL A 120 -2.23 -11.66 7.33
N ASN A 121 -2.97 -11.78 8.43
CA ASN A 121 -2.59 -12.70 9.50
C ASN A 121 -2.57 -14.16 9.03
N ASP A 122 -3.57 -14.59 8.25
CA ASP A 122 -3.60 -15.94 7.68
C ASP A 122 -2.47 -16.16 6.67
N TYR A 123 -2.14 -15.16 5.86
CA TYR A 123 -1.01 -15.17 4.92
C TYR A 123 0.29 -15.46 5.68
N MET A 124 0.62 -14.64 6.68
CA MET A 124 1.84 -14.77 7.47
C MET A 124 1.89 -16.07 8.27
N LYS A 125 0.76 -16.50 8.82
CA LYS A 125 0.67 -17.77 9.54
C LYS A 125 0.98 -18.96 8.63
N ASN A 126 0.49 -18.97 7.39
CA ASN A 126 0.77 -20.07 6.46
C ASN A 126 2.24 -20.06 6.03
N LEU A 127 2.82 -18.88 5.76
CA LEU A 127 4.26 -18.77 5.49
C LEU A 127 5.11 -19.28 6.65
N GLN A 128 4.78 -18.92 7.88
CA GLN A 128 5.46 -19.42 9.08
C GLN A 128 5.38 -20.95 9.20
N GLN A 129 4.29 -21.56 8.73
CA GLN A 129 4.07 -23.01 8.78
C GLN A 129 4.67 -23.77 7.60
N GLY A 130 5.28 -23.09 6.64
CA GLY A 130 5.83 -23.69 5.43
C GLY A 130 4.78 -24.00 4.34
N ASP A 131 3.57 -23.47 4.46
CA ASP A 131 2.53 -23.57 3.42
C ASP A 131 2.58 -22.34 2.52
N TYR A 132 3.32 -22.45 1.42
CA TYR A 132 3.50 -21.36 0.44
C TYR A 132 2.38 -21.29 -0.60
N GLU A 133 1.52 -22.30 -0.66
CA GLU A 133 0.41 -22.32 -1.63
C GLU A 133 -0.80 -21.57 -1.09
N ALA A 134 -1.09 -21.70 0.21
CA ALA A 134 -2.23 -21.02 0.83
C ALA A 134 -2.22 -19.47 0.70
N PRO A 135 -1.09 -18.76 0.79
CA PRO A 135 -1.01 -17.31 0.56
C PRO A 135 -1.44 -16.87 -0.85
N LEU A 136 -1.21 -17.70 -1.86
CA LEU A 136 -1.45 -17.38 -3.28
C LEU A 136 -2.92 -17.07 -3.60
N LYS A 137 -3.87 -17.55 -2.79
CA LYS A 137 -5.30 -17.24 -2.98
C LYS A 137 -5.65 -15.76 -2.76
N TYR A 138 -4.79 -15.03 -2.04
CA TYR A 138 -4.98 -13.61 -1.75
C TYR A 138 -4.39 -12.70 -2.83
N CYS A 139 -3.60 -13.23 -3.77
CA CYS A 139 -3.00 -12.45 -4.85
C CYS A 139 -4.04 -12.05 -5.92
N ASP A 140 -3.82 -10.89 -6.53
CA ASP A 140 -4.63 -10.38 -7.64
C ASP A 140 -3.89 -10.55 -8.98
N TYR A 141 -4.01 -11.76 -9.54
CA TYR A 141 -3.35 -12.10 -10.81
C TYR A 141 -3.90 -11.30 -12.00
N GLU A 142 -5.17 -10.91 -11.97
CA GLU A 142 -5.77 -10.09 -13.02
C GLU A 142 -5.13 -8.71 -13.02
N GLN A 143 -4.96 -8.10 -11.83
CA GLN A 143 -4.30 -6.81 -11.68
C GLN A 143 -2.81 -6.88 -12.05
N MET A 144 -2.09 -7.91 -11.59
CA MET A 144 -0.67 -8.10 -11.96
C MET A 144 -0.51 -8.22 -13.48
N TYR A 145 -1.33 -9.05 -14.12
CA TYR A 145 -1.29 -9.26 -15.55
C TYR A 145 -1.66 -7.99 -16.32
N ALA A 146 -2.73 -7.31 -15.89
CA ALA A 146 -3.17 -6.06 -16.49
C ALA A 146 -2.10 -4.97 -16.42
N LYS A 147 -1.39 -4.83 -15.30
CA LYS A 147 -0.27 -3.88 -15.15
C LYS A 147 0.80 -4.09 -16.23
N ILE A 148 1.10 -5.34 -16.55
CA ILE A 148 2.12 -5.67 -17.57
C ILE A 148 1.53 -5.48 -18.98
N THR A 149 0.30 -5.91 -19.22
CA THR A 149 -0.25 -5.96 -20.59
C THR A 149 -0.93 -4.68 -21.07
N ASN A 150 -1.34 -3.80 -20.16
CA ASN A 150 -2.17 -2.65 -20.47
C ASN A 150 -1.41 -1.32 -20.53
N GLU A 151 -0.13 -1.27 -20.17
CA GLU A 151 0.68 -0.06 -20.34
C GLU A 151 1.26 0.00 -21.77
N PRO A 152 0.72 0.81 -22.70
CA PRO A 152 1.47 1.21 -23.87
C PRO A 152 2.59 2.15 -23.41
N MET A 153 3.84 1.86 -23.74
CA MET A 153 4.91 2.78 -23.37
C MET A 153 4.80 4.08 -24.18
N ASP A 154 4.51 5.18 -23.48
CA ASP A 154 4.51 6.53 -24.04
C ASP A 154 5.95 6.94 -24.37
N ASN A 155 6.26 7.12 -25.66
CA ASN A 155 7.55 7.65 -26.06
C ASN A 155 7.49 9.18 -25.99
N LEU A 156 8.03 9.75 -24.90
CA LEU A 156 8.16 11.21 -24.73
C LEU A 156 8.88 11.90 -25.90
N ILE A 157 9.72 11.20 -26.67
CA ILE A 157 10.38 11.78 -27.86
C ILE A 157 9.37 11.96 -29.01
N TYR A 158 8.34 11.11 -29.12
CA TYR A 158 7.30 11.24 -30.14
C TYR A 158 6.18 12.21 -29.78
N SER A 159 6.07 12.61 -28.51
CA SER A 159 5.08 13.62 -28.09
C SER A 159 5.56 15.05 -28.36
N GLN A 160 6.84 15.25 -28.65
CA GLN A 160 7.43 16.53 -29.05
C GLN A 160 7.65 16.58 -30.56
N GLU A 161 7.37 17.74 -31.16
CA GLU A 161 7.69 17.98 -32.56
C GLU A 161 9.07 18.65 -32.65
N TYR A 162 9.97 18.10 -33.47
CA TYR A 162 11.31 18.67 -33.68
C TYR A 162 11.50 19.11 -35.14
N LEU A 163 12.22 20.21 -35.34
CA LEU A 163 12.68 20.68 -36.66
C LEU A 163 14.17 20.37 -36.85
N LEU A 164 14.52 19.72 -37.95
CA LEU A 164 15.91 19.65 -38.39
C LEU A 164 16.28 20.99 -39.06
N VAL A 165 17.31 21.64 -38.53
CA VAL A 165 17.88 22.87 -39.05
C VAL A 165 19.36 22.68 -39.36
N GLU A 166 19.90 23.49 -40.26
CA GLU A 166 21.32 23.49 -40.60
C GLU A 166 21.99 24.75 -40.04
N ILE A 167 23.06 24.57 -39.25
CA ILE A 167 23.85 25.64 -38.65
C ILE A 167 25.33 25.32 -38.89
N GLY A 168 26.03 26.17 -39.64
CA GLY A 168 27.44 25.98 -40.00
C GLY A 168 27.70 24.73 -40.85
N GLY A 169 26.75 24.36 -41.71
CA GLY A 169 26.83 23.15 -42.55
C GLY A 169 26.50 21.84 -41.83
N GLU A 170 26.03 21.92 -40.59
CA GLU A 170 25.80 20.78 -39.71
C GLU A 170 24.35 20.75 -39.22
N GLY A 171 23.77 19.56 -39.11
CA GLY A 171 22.37 19.37 -38.72
C GLY A 171 22.16 19.45 -37.20
N TYR A 172 21.11 20.15 -36.78
CA TYR A 172 20.64 20.22 -35.39
C TYR A 172 19.12 20.05 -35.34
N TYR A 173 18.63 19.28 -34.38
CA TYR A 173 17.21 19.24 -34.04
C TYR A 173 16.89 20.29 -32.98
N VAL A 174 15.81 21.04 -33.22
CA VAL A 174 15.29 22.06 -32.31
C VAL A 174 13.85 21.68 -31.96
N ASP A 175 13.53 21.63 -30.68
CA ASP A 175 12.16 21.40 -30.21
C ASP A 175 11.27 22.57 -30.66
N LEU A 176 10.15 22.27 -31.33
CA LEU A 176 9.23 23.27 -31.83
C LEU A 176 8.60 24.13 -30.72
N TYR A 177 8.56 23.63 -29.49
CA TYR A 177 8.03 24.35 -28.33
C TYR A 177 9.09 25.16 -27.56
N SER A 178 10.37 24.98 -27.90
CA SER A 178 11.49 25.73 -27.32
C SER A 178 11.68 27.12 -27.97
N ASP A 179 12.41 28.01 -27.30
CA ASP A 179 12.67 29.37 -27.79
C ASP A 179 13.53 29.37 -29.07
N ARG A 180 12.93 29.74 -30.21
CA ARG A 180 13.58 29.81 -31.53
C ARG A 180 14.22 31.16 -31.84
N SER A 181 14.31 32.05 -30.85
CA SER A 181 14.78 33.43 -31.00
C SER A 181 16.16 33.56 -31.68
N LEU A 182 17.04 32.56 -31.58
CA LEU A 182 18.35 32.60 -32.26
C LEU A 182 18.31 32.09 -33.71
N PHE A 183 17.43 31.14 -34.03
CA PHE A 183 17.44 30.48 -35.33
C PHE A 183 16.80 31.34 -36.42
N GLU A 184 15.69 32.03 -36.13
CA GLU A 184 14.99 32.85 -37.13
C GLU A 184 15.92 33.91 -37.76
N PRO A 185 16.71 34.71 -37.00
CA PRO A 185 17.64 35.68 -37.60
C PRO A 185 18.81 35.05 -38.36
N TYR A 186 19.28 33.87 -37.94
CA TYR A 186 20.37 33.16 -38.62
C TYR A 186 19.95 32.70 -40.03
N SER A 187 18.70 32.23 -40.18
CA SER A 187 18.14 31.78 -41.45
C SER A 187 18.09 32.87 -42.53
N GLU A 188 18.22 34.15 -42.17
CA GLU A 188 18.25 35.29 -43.08
C GLU A 188 19.68 35.63 -43.60
N GLY A 189 20.69 34.81 -43.28
CA GLY A 189 22.07 34.94 -43.77
C GLY A 189 23.10 35.37 -42.72
N GLY A 190 22.91 34.97 -41.45
CA GLY A 190 23.83 35.25 -40.34
C GLY A 190 25.15 34.47 -40.41
N SER A 191 26.18 34.90 -39.66
CA SER A 191 27.43 34.15 -39.53
C SER A 191 27.37 33.15 -38.38
N ASP A 192 28.05 32.00 -38.52
CA ASP A 192 28.06 30.93 -37.51
C ASP A 192 28.60 31.45 -36.17
N ALA A 193 29.67 32.25 -36.21
CA ALA A 193 30.28 32.83 -35.02
C ALA A 193 29.35 33.83 -34.32
N ASP A 194 28.50 34.56 -35.06
CA ASP A 194 27.50 35.44 -34.44
C ASP A 194 26.37 34.63 -33.81
N PHE A 195 25.89 33.57 -34.47
CA PHE A 195 24.88 32.68 -33.92
C PHE A 195 25.34 32.05 -32.60
N TRP A 196 26.51 31.41 -32.60
CA TRP A 196 27.03 30.75 -31.41
C TRP A 196 27.48 31.74 -30.33
N ALA A 197 27.83 32.99 -30.68
CA ALA A 197 28.04 34.04 -29.69
C ALA A 197 26.73 34.39 -28.96
N GLN A 198 25.59 34.44 -29.66
CA GLN A 198 24.30 34.63 -29.01
C GLN A 198 23.91 33.45 -28.12
N ALA A 199 24.24 32.22 -28.52
CA ALA A 199 24.05 31.05 -27.66
C ALA A 199 24.86 31.14 -26.36
N ILE A 200 26.11 31.62 -26.42
CA ILE A 200 26.94 31.90 -25.23
C ILE A 200 26.31 33.00 -24.37
N ILE A 201 25.79 34.07 -24.97
CA ILE A 201 25.10 35.14 -24.24
C ILE A 201 23.87 34.58 -23.50
N GLN A 202 23.05 33.74 -24.16
CA GLN A 202 21.91 33.09 -23.51
C GLN A 202 22.32 32.16 -22.38
N ASN A 203 23.45 31.45 -22.51
CA ASN A 203 23.97 30.63 -21.40
C ASN A 203 24.28 31.51 -20.18
N VAL A 204 24.91 32.67 -20.40
CA VAL A 204 25.28 33.61 -19.33
C VAL A 204 24.07 34.30 -18.70
N GLU A 205 23.16 34.83 -19.53
CA GLU A 205 22.04 35.67 -19.08
C GLU A 205 20.86 34.85 -18.55
N ASN A 206 20.58 33.71 -19.18
CA ASN A 206 19.37 32.92 -18.94
C ASN A 206 19.67 31.55 -18.31
N GLY A 207 20.93 31.24 -18.02
CA GLY A 207 21.35 29.95 -17.45
C GLY A 207 21.08 28.76 -18.39
N GLN A 208 21.02 29.02 -19.71
CA GLN A 208 20.91 27.96 -20.71
C GLN A 208 22.19 27.12 -20.78
N GLU A 209 22.08 25.89 -21.30
CA GLU A 209 23.22 24.98 -21.46
C GLU A 209 23.55 24.69 -22.94
N ASN A 210 23.45 25.69 -23.81
CA ASN A 210 23.77 25.51 -25.22
C ASN A 210 25.22 25.03 -25.38
N LEU A 211 25.39 23.91 -26.09
CA LEU A 211 26.69 23.35 -26.43
C LEU A 211 27.25 24.05 -27.66
N ILE A 212 28.47 24.59 -27.55
CA ILE A 212 29.08 25.36 -28.62
C ILE A 212 30.08 24.47 -29.38
N PRO A 213 29.96 24.29 -30.70
CA PRO A 213 30.92 23.47 -31.45
C PRO A 213 32.36 23.97 -31.28
N ALA A 214 33.30 23.06 -31.04
CA ALA A 214 34.69 23.42 -30.76
C ALA A 214 35.34 24.23 -31.89
N GLU A 215 34.93 23.98 -33.14
CA GLU A 215 35.44 24.64 -34.34
C GLU A 215 35.13 26.14 -34.39
N VAL A 216 34.02 26.58 -33.80
CA VAL A 216 33.55 27.97 -33.82
C VAL A 216 33.67 28.66 -32.47
N PHE A 217 33.92 27.91 -31.39
CA PHE A 217 33.94 28.43 -30.02
C PHE A 217 34.87 29.62 -29.83
N ALA A 218 36.09 29.58 -30.38
CA ALA A 218 37.06 30.67 -30.20
C ALA A 218 36.54 32.01 -30.72
N ASP A 219 35.99 32.04 -31.93
CA ASP A 219 35.45 33.26 -32.55
C ASP A 219 34.16 33.71 -31.86
N ALA A 220 33.28 32.75 -31.52
CA ALA A 220 32.04 33.01 -30.81
C ALA A 220 32.29 33.58 -29.40
N ALA A 221 33.26 33.04 -28.67
CA ALA A 221 33.64 33.48 -27.32
C ALA A 221 34.16 34.94 -27.32
N ILE A 222 34.97 35.33 -28.31
CA ILE A 222 35.45 36.71 -28.45
C ILE A 222 34.27 37.66 -28.69
N LYS A 223 33.35 37.31 -29.59
CA LYS A 223 32.17 38.11 -29.91
C LYS A 223 31.23 38.24 -28.70
N ALA A 224 30.91 37.13 -28.05
CA ALA A 224 30.06 37.10 -26.86
C ALA A 224 30.69 37.92 -25.72
N GLY A 225 31.99 37.74 -25.48
CA GLY A 225 32.69 38.47 -24.43
C GLY A 225 32.74 39.98 -24.64
N ASN A 226 32.89 40.44 -25.89
CA ASN A 226 32.80 41.86 -26.23
C ASN A 226 31.41 42.44 -25.94
N SER A 227 30.35 41.68 -26.22
CA SER A 227 28.96 42.09 -25.95
C SER A 227 28.63 42.10 -24.45
N LEU A 228 29.13 41.11 -23.70
CA LEU A 228 28.91 40.96 -22.26
C LEU A 228 29.82 41.85 -21.40
N GLY A 229 30.91 42.36 -21.97
CA GLY A 229 31.95 43.08 -21.22
C GLY A 229 32.76 42.19 -20.28
N ALA A 230 32.85 40.89 -20.57
CA ALA A 230 33.53 39.88 -19.75
C ALA A 230 34.20 38.83 -20.62
N GLU A 231 35.29 38.22 -20.15
CA GLU A 231 36.02 37.18 -20.90
C GLU A 231 35.33 35.81 -20.77
N ILE A 232 35.12 35.14 -21.91
CA ILE A 232 34.64 33.76 -21.97
C ILE A 232 35.85 32.83 -22.05
N THR A 233 36.01 31.97 -21.05
CA THR A 233 37.24 31.20 -20.85
C THR A 233 37.02 29.70 -20.99
N ALA A 234 37.77 29.04 -21.87
CA ALA A 234 37.89 27.59 -21.88
C ALA A 234 38.86 27.13 -20.78
N ILE A 235 38.43 26.20 -19.94
CA ILE A 235 39.22 25.61 -18.87
C ILE A 235 39.29 24.08 -19.01
N ASP A 236 40.31 23.47 -18.43
CA ASP A 236 40.40 22.02 -18.30
C ASP A 236 39.40 21.51 -17.24
N PHE A 237 38.90 20.28 -17.41
CA PHE A 237 38.02 19.63 -16.43
C PHE A 237 38.61 19.66 -15.01
N LEU A 238 39.92 19.50 -14.86
CA LEU A 238 40.62 19.49 -13.57
C LEU A 238 41.14 20.87 -13.13
N SER A 239 40.74 21.94 -13.81
CA SER A 239 41.18 23.30 -13.47
C SER A 239 40.71 23.74 -12.08
N GLU A 240 41.57 24.45 -11.33
CA GLU A 240 41.23 25.08 -10.05
C GLU A 240 40.34 26.32 -10.20
N THR A 241 40.15 26.83 -11.42
CA THR A 241 39.21 27.93 -11.70
C THR A 241 37.81 27.54 -11.25
N SER A 242 37.07 28.41 -10.56
CA SER A 242 35.70 28.11 -10.14
C SER A 242 34.72 28.00 -11.31
N ASP A 243 33.68 27.17 -11.13
CA ASP A 243 32.56 27.07 -12.07
C ASP A 243 31.79 28.40 -12.15
N SER A 244 31.42 28.79 -13.37
CA SER A 244 30.73 30.03 -13.66
C SER A 244 30.03 29.98 -15.02
N PRO A 245 29.12 30.93 -15.30
CA PRO A 245 28.51 31.08 -16.63
C PRO A 245 29.52 31.48 -17.73
N TYR A 246 30.68 32.01 -17.36
CA TYR A 246 31.72 32.50 -18.27
C TYR A 246 32.83 31.48 -18.54
N THR A 247 32.84 30.36 -17.82
CA THR A 247 33.84 29.30 -17.95
C THR A 247 33.24 28.08 -18.62
N TYR A 248 33.99 27.50 -19.56
CA TYR A 248 33.55 26.40 -20.42
C TYR A 248 34.56 25.25 -20.41
N VAL A 249 34.07 24.01 -20.51
CA VAL A 249 34.91 22.81 -20.64
C VAL A 249 34.65 22.12 -21.98
N LEU A 250 35.69 21.58 -22.60
CA LEU A 250 35.58 20.84 -23.85
C LEU A 250 35.09 19.41 -23.57
N TYR A 251 33.94 19.06 -24.13
CA TYR A 251 33.32 17.76 -24.03
C TYR A 251 33.29 17.09 -25.41
N TYR A 252 33.51 15.77 -25.47
CA TYR A 252 33.37 15.00 -26.71
C TYR A 252 32.08 14.19 -26.70
N ALA A 253 31.21 14.47 -27.67
CA ALA A 253 29.97 13.72 -27.84
C ALA A 253 30.25 12.28 -28.33
N PRO A 254 29.32 11.34 -28.18
CA PRO A 254 29.46 9.96 -28.67
C PRO A 254 29.83 9.83 -30.16
N ASP A 255 29.53 10.84 -30.97
CA ASP A 255 29.91 10.92 -32.38
C ASP A 255 31.38 11.33 -32.61
N GLY A 256 32.12 11.61 -31.53
CA GLY A 256 33.53 12.03 -31.54
C GLY A 256 33.74 13.53 -31.73
N ARG A 257 32.68 14.33 -31.82
CA ARG A 257 32.79 15.79 -32.00
C ARG A 257 32.95 16.52 -30.68
N GLY A 258 33.78 17.57 -30.70
CA GLY A 258 34.03 18.42 -29.54
C GLY A 258 33.02 19.56 -29.42
N TYR A 259 32.50 19.78 -28.21
CA TYR A 259 31.61 20.88 -27.85
C TYR A 259 32.06 21.52 -26.54
N TYR A 260 32.05 22.84 -26.47
CA TYR A 260 32.26 23.57 -25.22
C TYR A 260 30.94 23.75 -24.48
N ARG A 261 30.90 23.29 -23.23
CA ARG A 261 29.75 23.38 -22.32
C ARG A 261 30.03 24.40 -21.21
N PRO A 262 29.07 25.27 -20.83
CA PRO A 262 29.21 26.15 -19.68
C PRO A 262 29.30 25.34 -18.38
N THR A 263 30.15 25.80 -17.46
CA THR A 263 30.39 25.10 -16.18
C THR A 263 29.42 25.48 -15.05
N GLN A 264 28.51 26.43 -15.27
CA GLN A 264 27.64 27.01 -14.25
C GLN A 264 26.87 26.00 -13.40
N ASN A 265 26.45 24.88 -13.98
CA ASN A 265 25.68 23.83 -13.31
C ASN A 265 26.53 22.63 -12.88
N GLY A 266 27.85 22.82 -12.77
CA GLY A 266 28.80 21.79 -12.38
C GLY A 266 29.43 21.10 -13.59
N ARG A 267 30.76 21.23 -13.73
CA ARG A 267 31.50 20.65 -14.86
C ARG A 267 31.56 19.12 -14.92
N LEU A 268 31.17 18.42 -13.84
CA LEU A 268 31.16 16.96 -13.73
C LEU A 268 29.76 16.34 -13.80
N THR A 269 28.74 17.13 -14.12
CA THR A 269 27.36 16.62 -14.22
C THR A 269 27.12 15.84 -15.51
N GLU A 270 26.30 14.79 -15.44
CA GLU A 270 25.84 14.08 -16.62
C GLU A 270 25.08 15.00 -17.57
N MET A 271 25.17 14.71 -18.87
CA MET A 271 24.64 15.58 -19.92
C MET A 271 23.20 15.19 -20.29
N ASN A 272 22.27 16.14 -20.16
CA ASN A 272 20.91 15.98 -20.65
C ASN A 272 20.81 16.42 -22.12
N TRP A 273 21.19 15.54 -23.05
CA TRP A 273 21.22 15.83 -24.49
C TRP A 273 19.87 16.24 -25.09
N LEU A 274 18.79 15.60 -24.65
CA LEU A 274 17.44 15.89 -25.13
C LEU A 274 16.86 17.18 -24.54
N GLY A 275 17.48 17.72 -23.48
CA GLY A 275 17.14 19.02 -22.89
C GLY A 275 17.84 20.21 -23.55
N LEU A 276 18.68 20.00 -24.56
CA LEU A 276 19.37 21.08 -25.26
C LEU A 276 18.45 21.78 -26.26
N ALA A 277 18.58 23.10 -26.40
CA ALA A 277 17.83 23.85 -27.42
C ALA A 277 18.26 23.47 -28.85
N TYR A 278 19.53 23.10 -29.04
CA TYR A 278 20.11 22.67 -30.32
C TYR A 278 20.79 21.32 -30.13
N ILE A 279 20.08 20.25 -30.47
CA ILE A 279 20.57 18.88 -30.31
C ILE A 279 21.29 18.48 -31.60
N PRO A 280 22.59 18.10 -31.59
CA PRO A 280 23.27 17.65 -32.79
C PRO A 280 22.54 16.49 -33.47
N GLU A 281 22.42 16.51 -34.80
CA GLU A 281 21.62 15.53 -35.57
C GLU A 281 22.00 14.09 -35.27
N VAL A 282 23.31 13.79 -35.19
CA VAL A 282 23.81 12.44 -34.91
C VAL A 282 23.40 11.98 -33.51
N ILE A 283 23.50 12.86 -32.51
CA ILE A 283 23.10 12.57 -31.14
C ILE A 283 21.60 12.33 -31.05
N PHE A 284 20.79 13.24 -31.61
CA PHE A 284 19.34 13.08 -31.63
C PHE A 284 18.92 11.76 -32.28
N LYS A 285 19.45 11.44 -33.46
CA LYS A 285 19.16 10.19 -34.17
C LYS A 285 19.58 8.95 -33.39
N THR A 286 20.73 9.00 -32.70
CA THR A 286 21.20 7.90 -31.86
C THR A 286 20.25 7.68 -30.70
N TYR A 287 19.89 8.72 -29.95
CA TYR A 287 18.93 8.63 -28.85
C TYR A 287 17.56 8.15 -29.31
N VAL A 288 17.06 8.62 -30.46
CA VAL A 288 15.80 8.14 -31.05
C VAL A 288 15.91 6.66 -31.41
N ALA A 289 17.02 6.23 -32.01
CA ALA A 289 17.23 4.83 -32.39
C ALA A 289 17.29 3.91 -31.16
N ASP A 290 18.06 4.30 -30.13
CA ASP A 290 18.20 3.55 -28.88
C ASP A 290 16.86 3.49 -28.12
N SER A 291 16.14 4.62 -28.04
CA SER A 291 14.80 4.66 -27.45
C SER A 291 13.82 3.75 -28.20
N ASN A 292 13.81 3.80 -29.54
CA ASN A 292 12.98 2.93 -30.36
C ASN A 292 13.33 1.45 -30.17
N GLN A 293 14.62 1.11 -30.06
CA GLN A 293 15.05 -0.25 -29.82
C GLN A 293 14.59 -0.74 -28.44
N LYS A 294 14.73 0.10 -27.40
CA LYS A 294 14.25 -0.19 -26.05
C LYS A 294 12.74 -0.41 -26.02
N ILE A 295 11.97 0.52 -26.61
CA ILE A 295 10.51 0.41 -26.75
C ILE A 295 10.12 -0.85 -27.50
N LYS A 296 10.83 -1.19 -28.57
CA LYS A 296 10.55 -2.41 -29.33
C LYS A 296 10.80 -3.66 -28.48
N ALA A 297 11.93 -3.74 -27.78
CA ALA A 297 12.26 -4.87 -26.92
C ALA A 297 11.22 -5.03 -25.79
N GLU A 298 10.83 -3.93 -25.14
CA GLU A 298 9.81 -3.98 -24.08
C GLU A 298 8.43 -4.36 -24.62
N ASN A 299 8.02 -3.86 -25.80
CA ASN A 299 6.78 -4.30 -26.45
C ASN A 299 6.82 -5.79 -26.82
N GLU A 300 7.97 -6.33 -27.26
CA GLU A 300 8.12 -7.77 -27.52
C GLU A 300 7.91 -8.61 -26.24
N VAL A 301 8.37 -8.11 -25.08
CA VAL A 301 8.11 -8.72 -23.77
C VAL A 301 6.62 -8.65 -23.42
N ILE A 302 6.00 -7.48 -23.52
CA ILE A 302 4.57 -7.28 -23.26
C ILE A 302 3.71 -8.18 -24.17
N ASP A 303 4.03 -8.26 -25.45
CA ASP A 303 3.34 -9.14 -26.41
C ASP A 303 3.53 -10.62 -26.07
N SER A 304 4.68 -11.00 -25.50
CA SER A 304 4.90 -12.36 -24.99
C SER A 304 3.97 -12.67 -23.82
N TYR A 305 3.76 -11.75 -22.88
CA TYR A 305 2.73 -11.90 -21.83
C TYR A 305 1.32 -11.99 -22.42
N ARG A 306 0.99 -11.14 -23.40
CA ARG A 306 -0.33 -11.18 -24.07
C ARG A 306 -0.59 -12.50 -24.79
N LEU A 307 0.43 -13.09 -25.40
CA LEU A 307 0.36 -14.41 -26.05
C LEU A 307 0.24 -15.55 -25.04
N LEU A 308 0.89 -15.43 -23.88
CA LEU A 308 0.80 -16.40 -22.78
C LEU A 308 -0.64 -16.49 -22.24
N GLY A 309 -1.29 -15.33 -22.08
CA GLY A 309 -2.64 -15.23 -21.52
C GLY A 309 -2.68 -15.39 -20.00
N LEU A 310 -3.74 -14.85 -19.38
CA LEU A 310 -3.91 -14.79 -17.92
C LEU A 310 -3.83 -16.17 -17.23
N ASP A 311 -4.41 -17.20 -17.82
CA ASP A 311 -4.47 -18.54 -17.21
C ASP A 311 -3.07 -19.15 -17.05
N GLN A 312 -2.28 -19.15 -18.14
CA GLN A 312 -0.93 -19.71 -18.13
C GLN A 312 0.03 -18.81 -17.34
N TYR A 313 -0.13 -17.50 -17.44
CA TYR A 313 0.57 -16.52 -16.58
C TYR A 313 0.38 -16.84 -15.09
N THR A 314 -0.88 -17.04 -14.66
CA THR A 314 -1.21 -17.35 -13.27
C THR A 314 -0.54 -18.64 -12.80
N VAL A 315 -0.45 -19.66 -13.65
CA VAL A 315 0.26 -20.90 -13.32
C VAL A 315 1.75 -20.62 -13.10
N MET A 316 2.39 -19.89 -14.01
CA MET A 316 3.82 -19.58 -13.92
C MET A 316 4.17 -18.77 -12.67
N VAL A 317 3.39 -17.72 -12.36
CA VAL A 317 3.59 -16.89 -11.15
C VAL A 317 3.53 -17.74 -9.86
N LYS A 318 2.59 -18.69 -9.81
CA LYS A 318 2.46 -19.59 -8.65
C LYS A 318 3.63 -20.56 -8.54
N GLU A 319 4.04 -21.16 -9.65
CA GLU A 319 5.14 -22.11 -9.69
C GLU A 319 6.47 -21.47 -9.30
N ASP A 320 6.75 -20.27 -9.81
CA ASP A 320 7.97 -19.53 -9.51
C ASP A 320 8.03 -19.11 -8.03
N TYR A 321 6.94 -18.54 -7.50
CA TYR A 321 6.87 -18.19 -6.08
C TYR A 321 7.07 -19.40 -5.15
N ILE A 322 6.43 -20.54 -5.44
CA ILE A 322 6.58 -21.75 -4.63
C ILE A 322 8.02 -22.26 -4.67
N LYS A 323 8.67 -22.18 -5.84
CA LYS A 323 10.07 -22.57 -6.02
C LYS A 323 10.99 -21.67 -5.20
N ASP A 324 10.82 -20.36 -5.26
CA ASP A 324 11.63 -19.38 -4.51
C ASP A 324 11.47 -19.56 -3.00
N MET A 325 10.22 -19.68 -2.52
CA MET A 325 9.97 -19.88 -1.10
C MET A 325 10.54 -21.21 -0.61
N LYS A 326 10.51 -22.28 -1.41
CA LYS A 326 11.20 -23.53 -1.05
C LYS A 326 12.72 -23.33 -0.96
N ALA A 327 13.33 -22.65 -1.92
CA ALA A 327 14.76 -22.36 -1.90
C ALA A 327 15.16 -21.54 -0.66
N PHE A 328 14.35 -20.54 -0.29
CA PHE A 328 14.54 -19.75 0.94
C PHE A 328 14.60 -20.63 2.20
N PHE A 329 13.73 -21.64 2.33
CA PHE A 329 13.77 -22.57 3.46
C PHE A 329 14.85 -23.65 3.33
N ASP A 330 15.17 -24.10 2.12
CA ASP A 330 16.27 -25.05 1.87
C ASP A 330 17.63 -24.45 2.23
N ASP A 331 17.76 -23.12 2.12
CA ASP A 331 18.87 -22.33 2.65
C ASP A 331 18.94 -22.30 4.20
N GLY A 332 17.96 -22.91 4.88
CA GLY A 332 17.92 -23.07 6.33
C GLY A 332 17.33 -21.89 7.07
N MET A 333 16.62 -21.01 6.38
CA MET A 333 15.94 -19.86 6.97
C MET A 333 14.58 -20.27 7.56
N THR A 334 14.20 -19.66 8.68
CA THR A 334 12.88 -19.84 9.31
C THR A 334 12.25 -18.50 9.69
N ILE A 335 10.92 -18.45 9.66
CA ILE A 335 10.15 -17.35 10.26
C ILE A 335 9.82 -17.76 11.69
N ASP A 336 10.43 -17.10 12.67
CA ASP A 336 10.31 -17.46 14.08
C ASP A 336 9.04 -16.85 14.70
N SER A 337 8.78 -15.59 14.38
CA SER A 337 7.59 -14.87 14.83
C SER A 337 7.25 -13.72 13.89
N TYR A 338 6.01 -13.23 13.98
CA TYR A 338 5.60 -12.02 13.28
C TYR A 338 4.59 -11.24 14.12
N THR A 339 4.56 -9.92 13.94
CA THR A 339 3.61 -9.01 14.59
C THR A 339 2.93 -8.15 13.53
N VAL A 340 1.61 -8.27 13.43
CA VAL A 340 0.81 -7.40 12.55
C VAL A 340 0.63 -6.04 13.23
N GLY A 341 1.11 -4.99 12.57
CA GLY A 341 1.08 -3.63 13.07
C GLY A 341 -0.30 -2.96 13.04
N THR A 342 -0.30 -1.64 13.23
CA THR A 342 -1.52 -0.84 13.14
C THR A 342 -1.79 -0.48 11.68
N PRO A 343 -2.97 -0.81 11.13
CA PRO A 343 -3.27 -0.43 9.75
C PRO A 343 -3.43 1.08 9.60
N TYR A 344 -3.05 1.59 8.44
CA TYR A 344 -3.15 3.01 8.10
C TYR A 344 -3.60 3.17 6.66
N ARG A 345 -4.16 4.33 6.33
CA ARG A 345 -4.64 4.64 4.99
C ARG A 345 -3.64 5.55 4.27
N ARG A 346 -3.41 5.27 2.99
CA ARG A 346 -2.55 6.08 2.11
C ARG A 346 -3.20 6.15 0.73
N SER A 347 -3.11 7.31 0.08
CA SER A 347 -3.46 7.47 -1.32
C SER A 347 -2.31 6.99 -2.20
N GLU A 348 -2.64 6.24 -3.24
CA GLU A 348 -1.71 5.96 -4.34
C GLU A 348 -2.24 6.66 -5.59
N GLU A 349 -1.38 7.43 -6.27
CA GLU A 349 -1.74 8.26 -7.43
C GLU A 349 -1.89 7.45 -8.73
N TRP A 350 -1.89 6.11 -8.67
CA TRP A 350 -1.78 5.26 -9.85
C TRP A 350 -2.86 4.15 -9.90
N SER A 351 -3.58 4.09 -11.01
CA SER A 351 -4.56 3.04 -11.33
C SER A 351 -3.88 1.95 -12.17
N PRO A 352 -3.75 0.70 -11.68
CA PRO A 352 -3.12 -0.39 -12.44
C PRO A 352 -3.84 -0.80 -13.72
N THR A 353 -5.08 -0.35 -13.90
CA THR A 353 -5.91 -0.73 -15.05
C THR A 353 -6.07 0.35 -16.10
N ASP A 354 -5.83 1.62 -15.74
CA ASP A 354 -5.90 2.76 -16.67
C ASP A 354 -4.77 3.77 -16.32
N PRO A 355 -3.70 3.83 -17.13
CA PRO A 355 -2.58 4.75 -16.88
C PRO A 355 -2.96 6.23 -17.01
N TYR A 356 -4.16 6.54 -17.52
CA TYR A 356 -4.68 7.90 -17.65
C TYR A 356 -5.72 8.25 -16.56
N GLU A 357 -6.10 7.29 -15.72
CA GLU A 357 -7.00 7.51 -14.58
C GLU A 357 -6.20 7.86 -13.33
N TYR A 358 -5.96 9.15 -13.14
CA TYR A 358 -5.55 9.70 -11.85
C TYR A 358 -6.74 9.65 -10.88
N SER A 359 -6.95 8.50 -10.26
CA SER A 359 -7.84 8.39 -9.12
C SER A 359 -7.01 8.39 -7.85
N ASP A 360 -7.26 9.34 -6.95
CA ASP A 360 -6.78 9.29 -5.55
C ASP A 360 -7.51 8.15 -4.82
N LYS A 361 -7.27 6.90 -5.23
CA LYS A 361 -7.84 5.73 -4.56
C LYS A 361 -7.04 5.52 -3.29
N GLU A 362 -7.73 5.62 -2.16
CA GLU A 362 -7.14 5.32 -0.88
C GLU A 362 -7.17 3.81 -0.61
N TYR A 363 -6.04 3.26 -0.21
CA TYR A 363 -5.91 1.87 0.22
C TYR A 363 -5.55 1.78 1.69
N TRP A 364 -5.90 0.64 2.30
CA TRP A 364 -5.40 0.30 3.62
C TRP A 364 -4.07 -0.44 3.50
N PHE A 365 -3.13 -0.05 4.34
CA PHE A 365 -1.84 -0.67 4.48
C PHE A 365 -1.65 -1.17 5.90
N VAL A 366 -0.80 -2.17 6.09
CA VAL A 366 -0.35 -2.61 7.40
C VAL A 366 1.07 -3.14 7.31
N ASP A 367 1.92 -2.69 8.22
CA ASP A 367 3.28 -3.20 8.35
C ASP A 367 3.28 -4.44 9.24
N VAL A 368 3.97 -5.48 8.80
CA VAL A 368 4.18 -6.70 9.56
C VAL A 368 5.66 -6.80 9.88
N GLU A 369 5.98 -6.74 11.17
CA GLU A 369 7.33 -7.04 11.65
C GLU A 369 7.52 -8.55 11.66
N VAL A 370 8.54 -9.04 10.96
CA VAL A 370 8.86 -10.45 10.84
C VAL A 370 10.22 -10.70 11.43
N GLN A 371 10.29 -11.61 12.40
CA GLN A 371 11.53 -12.11 12.96
C GLN A 371 11.86 -13.44 12.32
N MET A 372 13.09 -13.56 11.86
CA MET A 372 13.60 -14.74 11.15
C MET A 372 14.90 -15.20 11.78
N SER A 373 15.24 -16.46 11.56
CA SER A 373 16.56 -16.95 11.88
C SER A 373 17.17 -17.84 10.80
N THR A 374 18.50 -17.87 10.76
CA THR A 374 19.26 -18.84 9.97
C THR A 374 19.35 -20.17 10.70
N LYS A 375 19.84 -21.19 9.99
CA LYS A 375 20.18 -22.50 10.57
C LYS A 375 21.14 -22.39 11.77
N ASP A 376 22.00 -21.38 11.78
CA ASP A 376 22.97 -21.10 12.84
C ASP A 376 22.43 -20.18 13.95
N LYS A 377 21.12 -19.88 13.91
CA LYS A 377 20.36 -19.06 14.87
C LYS A 377 20.77 -17.59 14.92
N GLU A 378 21.33 -17.06 13.83
CA GLU A 378 21.41 -15.61 13.66
C GLU A 378 20.01 -15.07 13.41
N ILE A 379 19.65 -13.97 14.07
CA ILE A 379 18.30 -13.41 14.05
C ILE A 379 18.27 -12.15 13.20
N PHE A 380 17.27 -12.06 12.33
CA PHE A 380 17.01 -10.93 11.45
C PHE A 380 15.59 -10.42 11.68
N ASN A 381 15.40 -9.12 11.59
CA ASN A 381 14.08 -8.51 11.60
C ASN A 381 13.89 -7.77 10.29
N LEU A 382 12.70 -7.91 9.70
CA LEU A 382 12.30 -7.15 8.53
C LEU A 382 10.86 -6.69 8.66
N ILE A 383 10.48 -5.75 7.82
CA ILE A 383 9.12 -5.26 7.70
C ILE A 383 8.59 -5.66 6.33
N ILE A 384 7.41 -6.28 6.32
CA ILE A 384 6.62 -6.51 5.10
C ILE A 384 5.41 -5.60 5.15
N THR A 385 5.25 -4.73 4.16
CA THR A 385 4.09 -3.85 4.07
C THR A 385 3.04 -4.49 3.20
N PHE A 386 1.87 -4.77 3.77
CA PHE A 386 0.72 -5.31 3.03
C PHE A 386 -0.24 -4.20 2.65
N LYS A 387 -0.53 -4.07 1.35
CA LYS A 387 -1.66 -3.33 0.81
C LYS A 387 -2.89 -4.24 0.75
N ILE A 388 -4.02 -3.70 1.17
CA ILE A 388 -5.31 -4.39 1.26
C ILE A 388 -6.26 -3.74 0.24
N ASP A 389 -6.66 -4.52 -0.77
CA ASP A 389 -7.73 -4.14 -1.72
C ASP A 389 -8.88 -5.15 -1.62
N GLY A 390 -9.83 -4.85 -0.73
CA GLY A 390 -10.95 -5.74 -0.41
C GLY A 390 -10.48 -7.08 0.16
N ASP A 391 -10.60 -8.14 -0.63
CA ASP A 391 -10.18 -9.51 -0.26
C ASP A 391 -8.76 -9.85 -0.73
N LYS A 392 -8.20 -9.01 -1.60
CA LYS A 392 -6.90 -9.20 -2.22
C LYS A 392 -5.83 -8.47 -1.42
N LEU A 393 -4.62 -9.04 -1.47
CA LEU A 393 -3.44 -8.52 -0.82
C LEU A 393 -2.35 -8.33 -1.88
N GLU A 394 -1.59 -7.25 -1.72
CA GLU A 394 -0.31 -7.00 -2.36
C GLU A 394 0.69 -6.77 -1.23
N ALA A 395 1.88 -7.35 -1.30
CA ALA A 395 2.88 -7.20 -0.24
C ALA A 395 4.20 -6.71 -0.82
N ASP A 396 4.81 -5.73 -0.17
CA ASP A 396 6.13 -5.22 -0.47
C ASP A 396 7.09 -5.63 0.66
N GLY A 397 8.24 -6.18 0.29
CA GLY A 397 9.22 -6.75 1.20
C GLY A 397 9.89 -8.00 0.64
N SER A 398 11.16 -8.18 0.99
CA SER A 398 11.97 -9.34 0.58
C SER A 398 12.58 -10.03 1.78
N PHE A 399 12.56 -11.36 1.78
CA PHE A 399 13.36 -12.23 2.63
C PHE A 399 14.79 -12.31 2.11
N MET A 400 15.77 -12.35 3.01
CA MET A 400 17.18 -12.44 2.67
C MET A 400 17.79 -13.72 3.25
N SER A 401 18.56 -14.43 2.44
CA SER A 401 19.42 -15.55 2.84
C SER A 401 20.87 -15.15 2.61
N VAL A 402 21.74 -15.44 3.59
CA VAL A 402 23.19 -15.22 3.51
C VAL A 402 23.87 -16.52 3.85
N ILE A 403 24.61 -17.08 2.89
CA ILE A 403 25.35 -18.34 3.05
C ILE A 403 26.83 -18.07 2.79
N VAL A 404 27.69 -18.43 3.74
CA VAL A 404 29.14 -18.41 3.56
C VAL A 404 29.62 -19.83 3.28
N ASP A 405 30.17 -20.07 2.10
CA ASP A 405 30.80 -21.33 1.74
C ASP A 405 32.09 -21.52 2.58
N GLY A 406 32.11 -22.56 3.40
CA GLY A 406 33.23 -22.84 4.30
C GLY A 406 34.51 -23.31 3.62
N ASP A 407 34.43 -23.80 2.38
CA ASP A 407 35.57 -24.31 1.62
C ASP A 407 36.15 -23.24 0.66
N SER A 408 35.31 -22.38 0.07
CA SER A 408 35.74 -21.31 -0.84
C SER A 408 35.87 -19.92 -0.18
N GLY A 409 35.21 -19.70 0.96
CA GLY A 409 35.08 -18.39 1.59
C GLY A 409 34.17 -17.42 0.84
N GLU A 410 33.44 -17.89 -0.18
CA GLU A 410 32.48 -17.08 -0.92
C GLU A 410 31.20 -16.89 -0.12
N THR A 411 30.73 -15.65 -0.06
CA THR A 411 29.41 -15.30 0.49
C THR A 411 28.41 -15.23 -0.66
N ARG A 412 27.36 -16.04 -0.58
CA ARG A 412 26.18 -15.95 -1.44
C ARG A 412 25.07 -15.24 -0.68
N VAL A 413 24.58 -14.14 -1.24
CA VAL A 413 23.36 -13.47 -0.76
C VAL A 413 22.25 -13.73 -1.76
N SER A 414 21.12 -14.25 -1.27
CA SER A 414 19.91 -14.49 -2.05
C SER A 414 18.77 -13.63 -1.47
N LEU A 415 18.02 -12.96 -2.35
CA LEU A 415 16.81 -12.22 -1.99
C LEU A 415 15.59 -12.95 -2.56
N TYR A 416 14.56 -13.13 -1.74
CA TYR A 416 13.31 -13.81 -2.09
C TYR A 416 12.13 -12.90 -1.76
N SER A 417 11.26 -12.61 -2.71
CA SER A 417 10.12 -11.72 -2.46
C SER A 417 9.08 -12.37 -1.52
N ALA A 418 8.51 -11.58 -0.61
CA ALA A 418 7.41 -12.04 0.24
C ALA A 418 6.09 -12.23 -0.54
N TYR A 419 6.01 -11.68 -1.75
CA TYR A 419 4.87 -11.70 -2.66
C TYR A 419 5.28 -12.25 -4.03
N PRO A 420 4.39 -12.92 -4.78
CA PRO A 420 4.74 -13.45 -6.10
C PRO A 420 5.24 -12.36 -7.04
N ASN A 421 6.38 -12.62 -7.66
CA ASN A 421 6.92 -11.74 -8.68
C ASN A 421 6.03 -11.79 -9.95
N PRO A 422 5.50 -10.65 -10.41
CA PRO A 422 4.64 -10.64 -11.58
C PRO A 422 5.42 -10.81 -12.90
N TYR A 423 6.74 -10.62 -12.93
CA TYR A 423 7.57 -10.60 -14.15
C TYR A 423 8.22 -11.96 -14.48
N VAL A 424 7.40 -13.00 -14.65
CA VAL A 424 7.86 -14.40 -14.81
C VAL A 424 8.52 -14.77 -16.14
N LEU A 425 8.53 -13.87 -17.13
CA LEU A 425 9.21 -14.10 -18.42
C LEU A 425 10.60 -13.43 -18.50
N GLU A 426 11.01 -12.72 -17.46
CA GLU A 426 12.29 -12.00 -17.41
C GLU A 426 13.36 -12.85 -16.70
N GLU A 427 14.57 -12.93 -17.26
CA GLU A 427 15.63 -13.88 -16.85
C GLU A 427 16.17 -13.65 -15.41
N ASP A 428 16.00 -12.46 -14.83
CA ASP A 428 16.57 -12.07 -13.52
C ASP A 428 15.54 -11.88 -12.40
N SER A 429 14.29 -12.29 -12.62
CA SER A 429 13.15 -11.70 -11.91
C SER A 429 12.87 -12.25 -10.50
N SER A 430 13.52 -13.34 -10.08
CA SER A 430 13.14 -14.05 -8.85
C SER A 430 14.24 -14.13 -7.77
N SER A 431 15.50 -13.83 -8.11
CA SER A 431 16.60 -13.83 -7.13
C SER A 431 17.81 -13.05 -7.64
N TYR A 432 18.13 -11.93 -6.99
CA TYR A 432 19.46 -11.33 -7.16
C TYR A 432 20.48 -12.23 -6.44
N ASN A 433 21.09 -13.15 -7.17
CA ASN A 433 22.23 -13.92 -6.64
C ASN A 433 23.48 -13.03 -6.72
N PHE A 434 23.83 -12.39 -5.60
CA PHE A 434 25.13 -11.74 -5.50
C PHE A 434 26.17 -12.83 -5.21
N VAL A 435 26.92 -13.23 -6.24
CA VAL A 435 28.11 -14.07 -6.12
C VAL A 435 29.32 -13.15 -6.25
N GLY A 436 29.82 -12.71 -5.10
CA GLY A 436 30.98 -11.84 -4.99
C GLY A 436 31.30 -11.63 -3.51
N GLY A 437 32.58 -11.42 -3.17
CA GLY A 437 32.99 -11.14 -1.80
C GLY A 437 32.40 -9.81 -1.30
N VAL A 438 31.16 -9.84 -0.82
CA VAL A 438 30.52 -8.69 -0.17
C VAL A 438 31.14 -8.57 1.22
N THR A 439 32.02 -7.58 1.38
CA THR A 439 32.50 -7.19 2.71
C THR A 439 31.39 -6.40 3.38
N ILE A 440 30.57 -7.05 4.20
CA ILE A 440 29.65 -6.34 5.10
C ILE A 440 30.52 -5.71 6.19
N ILE A 441 30.83 -4.42 6.05
CA ILE A 441 31.48 -3.65 7.11
C ILE A 441 30.43 -3.43 8.20
N MET A 442 30.32 -4.38 9.12
CA MET A 442 29.75 -4.09 10.44
C MET A 442 30.72 -3.14 11.13
N ALA A 443 30.43 -1.83 11.08
CA ALA A 443 31.25 -0.86 11.79
C ALA A 443 31.21 -1.18 13.30
N ASP A 444 32.37 -1.46 13.88
CA ASP A 444 32.52 -1.64 15.33
C ASP A 444 31.94 -0.41 16.05
N GLY A 445 30.80 -0.60 16.71
CA GLY A 445 30.16 0.43 17.55
C GLY A 445 28.93 1.16 16.99
N ALA A 446 28.28 0.68 15.92
CA ALA A 446 27.02 1.29 15.46
C ALA A 446 25.82 0.91 16.36
N GLU A 447 25.23 1.89 17.06
CA GLU A 447 23.93 1.75 17.73
C GLU A 447 22.80 1.77 16.69
N ASN A 448 21.84 0.87 16.88
CA ASN A 448 20.64 0.72 16.05
C ASN A 448 19.70 1.93 16.25
N THR A 449 19.82 2.93 15.37
CA THR A 449 18.78 3.93 15.17
C THR A 449 18.09 3.62 13.84
N GLY A 450 16.94 2.95 13.92
CA GLY A 450 16.16 2.49 12.78
C GLY A 450 16.13 3.49 11.62
N GLY A 451 16.57 3.03 10.46
CA GLY A 451 16.61 3.79 9.22
C GLY A 451 17.40 3.04 8.17
N ASN A 452 16.68 2.60 7.13
CA ASN A 452 17.12 2.21 5.78
C ASN A 452 18.51 1.59 5.62
N ILE A 453 18.54 0.32 5.23
CA ILE A 453 19.69 -0.27 4.54
C ILE A 453 19.74 0.35 3.15
N ILE A 454 20.64 1.32 2.96
CA ILE A 454 20.97 1.86 1.64
C ILE A 454 21.97 0.89 1.01
N PHE A 455 21.58 0.27 -0.10
CA PHE A 455 22.53 -0.37 -0.99
C PHE A 455 23.23 0.76 -1.77
N GLU A 456 24.46 1.12 -1.38
CA GLU A 456 25.31 1.94 -2.24
C GLU A 456 25.90 1.04 -3.33
N GLY A 457 25.53 1.34 -4.58
CA GLY A 457 26.22 0.94 -5.79
C GLY A 457 26.82 2.17 -6.45
#